data_AF-A0A2A5MDI8-F1
#
_entry.id   AF-A0A2A5MDI8-F1
#
_cell.length_a   1.000
_cell.length_b   1.000
_cell.length_c   1.000
_cell.angle_alpha   90.00
_cell.angle_beta   90.00
_cell.angle_gamma   90.00
#
_symmetry.space_group_name_H-M   'P 1'
#
loop_
_entity.id
_entity.type
_entity.pdbx_description
1 polymer ?
#
loop_
_entity_poly.entity_id
_entity_poly.type
_entity_poly.pdbx_seq_one_letter_code
_entity_poly.pdbx_strand_id
1 'polypeptide(L)'
;MSDHVKFYDYYIVEGPEVQALIESFEPISQKRSELIKEAMTLVEAVGWVDSQSFGDKGDKIQSFVWKADHKFPCEITIKRRSYMDKVPVIVARGKGNTSDGREFNKKLDVIIKSVNNKLGPFPCWSSYIINHFGIMHSAHGGPVANRPFATAILTTYGGTISGRQDALAFAIPNRNDGYNKPVIIPPNFKKLTYGQFYDITHPHLV
;
A
#
# COMPACT_ATOMS: atom_id res chain seq x y z
N MET A 1 0.23 0.13 -24.38
CA MET A 1 -0.84 0.14 -23.36
C MET A 1 -0.74 -1.13 -22.55
N SER A 2 -0.78 -1.04 -21.23
CA SER A 2 -0.82 -2.23 -20.38
C SER A 2 -2.16 -2.95 -20.60
N ASP A 3 -2.09 -4.23 -20.94
CA ASP A 3 -3.24 -5.11 -21.15
C ASP A 3 -4.08 -5.32 -19.86
N HIS A 4 -3.67 -4.71 -18.74
CA HIS A 4 -4.32 -4.88 -17.44
C HIS A 4 -5.65 -4.14 -17.30
N VAL A 5 -5.86 -3.08 -18.10
CA VAL A 5 -7.06 -2.24 -18.06
C VAL A 5 -8.36 -3.04 -18.27
N LYS A 6 -8.32 -4.07 -19.12
CA LYS A 6 -9.48 -4.92 -19.42
C LYS A 6 -9.91 -5.83 -18.26
N PHE A 7 -9.07 -5.98 -17.24
CA PHE A 7 -9.35 -6.84 -16.09
C PHE A 7 -9.89 -6.09 -14.87
N TYR A 8 -10.23 -4.81 -15.06
CA TYR A 8 -10.82 -3.95 -14.03
C TYR A 8 -12.14 -3.36 -14.51
N ASP A 9 -13.07 -3.26 -13.59
CA ASP A 9 -14.18 -2.31 -13.67
C ASP A 9 -13.83 -1.07 -12.84
N TYR A 10 -14.16 0.10 -13.38
CA TYR A 10 -13.81 1.40 -12.81
C TYR A 10 -15.05 2.09 -12.26
N TYR A 11 -14.92 2.73 -11.11
CA TYR A 11 -16.03 3.36 -10.41
C TYR A 11 -15.63 4.68 -9.78
N ILE A 12 -16.62 5.56 -9.65
CA ILE A 12 -16.59 6.71 -8.77
C ILE A 12 -17.72 6.59 -7.75
N VAL A 13 -17.45 7.04 -6.53
CA VAL A 13 -18.46 7.27 -5.50
C VAL A 13 -18.26 8.69 -4.98
N GLU A 14 -19.34 9.43 -4.82
CA GLU A 14 -19.28 10.85 -4.47
C GLU A 14 -20.46 11.27 -3.60
N GLY A 15 -20.30 12.39 -2.88
CA GLY A 15 -21.35 13.01 -2.08
C GLY A 15 -20.94 13.27 -0.62
N PRO A 16 -21.87 13.81 0.19
CA PRO A 16 -21.59 14.25 1.55
C PRO A 16 -21.16 13.11 2.48
N GLU A 17 -21.66 11.90 2.27
CA GLU A 17 -21.24 10.71 3.05
C GLU A 17 -19.78 10.34 2.76
N VAL A 18 -19.32 10.51 1.51
CA VAL A 18 -17.94 10.27 1.11
C VAL A 18 -17.01 11.31 1.70
N GLN A 19 -17.44 12.58 1.72
CA GLN A 19 -16.69 13.64 2.39
C GLN A 19 -16.52 13.35 3.89
N ALA A 20 -17.61 13.01 4.58
CA ALA A 20 -17.57 12.64 5.99
C ALA A 20 -16.66 11.43 6.26
N LEU A 21 -16.67 10.43 5.36
CA LEU A 21 -15.75 9.29 5.41
C LEU A 21 -14.29 9.73 5.31
N ILE A 22 -13.95 10.58 4.32
CA ILE A 22 -12.59 11.11 4.14
C ILE A 22 -12.13 11.86 5.39
N GLU A 23 -12.97 12.77 5.91
CA GLU A 23 -12.67 13.55 7.11
C GLU A 23 -12.47 12.67 8.35
N SER A 24 -13.27 11.61 8.50
CA SER A 24 -13.17 10.70 9.63
C SER A 24 -11.89 9.85 9.66
N PHE A 25 -11.14 9.79 8.54
CA PHE A 25 -9.86 9.09 8.48
C PHE A 25 -8.70 9.89 9.10
N GLU A 26 -8.81 11.21 9.22
CA GLU A 26 -7.73 12.07 9.73
C GLU A 26 -7.18 11.60 11.10
N PRO A 27 -8.00 11.36 12.15
CA PRO A 27 -7.48 10.86 13.42
C PRO A 27 -6.79 9.48 13.31
N ILE A 28 -7.26 8.62 12.40
CA ILE A 28 -6.65 7.32 12.12
C ILE A 28 -5.26 7.50 11.50
N SER A 29 -5.17 8.37 10.49
CA SER A 29 -3.93 8.73 9.81
C SER A 29 -2.90 9.32 10.77
N GLN A 30 -3.33 10.21 11.66
CA GLN A 30 -2.47 10.81 12.68
C GLN A 30 -1.91 9.76 13.64
N LYS A 31 -2.76 8.88 14.21
CA LYS A 31 -2.30 7.81 15.10
C LYS A 31 -1.38 6.82 14.41
N ARG A 32 -1.69 6.44 13.17
CA ARG A 32 -0.81 5.60 12.35
C ARG A 32 0.56 6.26 12.16
N SER A 33 0.58 7.54 11.80
CA SER A 33 1.81 8.30 11.55
C SER A 33 2.65 8.47 12.82
N GLU A 34 2.03 8.72 13.97
CA GLU A 34 2.70 8.78 15.28
C GLU A 34 3.44 7.47 15.58
N LEU A 35 2.74 6.33 15.48
CA LEU A 35 3.32 5.01 15.76
C LEU A 35 4.50 4.66 14.84
N ILE A 36 4.38 4.97 13.54
CA ILE A 36 5.44 4.72 12.56
C ILE A 36 6.64 5.64 12.84
N LYS A 37 6.43 6.92 13.14
CA LYS A 37 7.51 7.87 13.47
C LYS A 37 8.26 7.48 14.75
N GLU A 38 7.55 7.04 15.79
CA GLU A 38 8.15 6.52 17.02
C GLU A 38 9.06 5.33 16.69
N ALA A 39 8.56 4.37 15.91
CA ALA A 39 9.31 3.19 15.49
C ALA A 39 10.57 3.53 14.67
N MET A 40 10.45 4.45 13.72
CA MET A 40 11.57 4.92 12.90
C MET A 40 12.65 5.59 13.76
N THR A 41 12.24 6.39 14.74
CA THR A 41 13.16 7.07 15.65
C THR A 41 13.98 6.07 16.46
N LEU A 42 13.35 5.00 16.96
CA LEU A 42 14.02 3.94 17.72
C LEU A 42 15.14 3.23 16.96
N VAL A 43 15.08 3.22 15.62
CA VAL A 43 16.05 2.52 14.76
C VAL A 43 16.84 3.47 13.87
N GLU A 44 16.72 4.79 14.10
CA GLU A 44 17.39 5.84 13.31
C GLU A 44 17.11 5.74 11.80
N ALA A 45 15.90 5.29 11.44
CA ALA A 45 15.47 5.16 10.06
C ALA A 45 14.91 6.48 9.51
N VAL A 46 15.07 6.68 8.21
CA VAL A 46 14.52 7.82 7.46
C VAL A 46 13.24 7.49 6.69
N GLY A 47 12.86 6.21 6.66
CA GLY A 47 11.59 5.77 6.10
C GLY A 47 11.27 4.33 6.45
N TRP A 48 10.22 3.80 5.82
CA TRP A 48 9.82 2.41 5.92
C TRP A 48 9.31 1.90 4.57
N VAL A 49 9.15 0.58 4.49
CA VAL A 49 8.49 -0.10 3.39
C VAL A 49 7.28 -0.82 3.97
N ASP A 50 6.11 -0.55 3.40
CA ASP A 50 4.89 -1.25 3.76
C ASP A 50 4.93 -2.71 3.34
N SER A 51 4.15 -3.55 4.02
CA SER A 51 3.92 -4.92 3.65
C SER A 51 3.24 -5.03 2.28
N GLN A 52 3.62 -6.07 1.55
CA GLN A 52 3.06 -6.38 0.24
C GLN A 52 2.65 -7.84 0.23
N SER A 53 1.35 -8.08 0.06
CA SER A 53 0.76 -9.41 -0.08
C SER A 53 -0.57 -9.30 -0.84
N PHE A 54 -1.17 -10.42 -1.21
CA PHE A 54 -2.46 -10.41 -1.89
C PHE A 54 -3.56 -9.91 -0.95
N GLY A 55 -4.24 -8.83 -1.36
CA GLY A 55 -5.26 -8.15 -0.56
C GLY A 55 -4.72 -7.23 0.54
N ASP A 56 -3.42 -7.27 0.83
CA ASP A 56 -2.77 -6.32 1.73
C ASP A 56 -2.56 -4.98 1.00
N LYS A 57 -2.97 -3.88 1.63
CA LYS A 57 -2.80 -2.52 1.09
C LYS A 57 -1.64 -1.76 1.71
N GLY A 58 -0.82 -2.44 2.51
CA GLY A 58 0.27 -1.82 3.25
C GLY A 58 -0.14 -1.44 4.66
N ASP A 59 -0.94 -2.26 5.32
CA ASP A 59 -1.39 -1.98 6.70
C ASP A 59 -0.26 -2.16 7.72
N LYS A 60 0.82 -2.86 7.36
CA LYS A 60 1.94 -3.19 8.26
C LYS A 60 3.27 -2.69 7.70
N ILE A 61 4.23 -2.48 8.60
CA ILE A 61 5.63 -2.25 8.25
C ILE A 61 6.29 -3.60 7.92
N GLN A 62 6.92 -3.69 6.75
CA GLN A 62 7.77 -4.82 6.37
C GLN A 62 9.23 -4.59 6.74
N SER A 63 9.75 -3.39 6.51
CA SER A 63 11.14 -3.05 6.77
C SER A 63 11.35 -1.56 6.95
N PHE A 64 12.46 -1.17 7.56
CA PHE A 64 12.89 0.21 7.68
C PHE A 64 13.89 0.57 6.58
N VAL A 65 14.00 1.87 6.32
CA VAL A 65 14.87 2.48 5.31
C VAL A 65 15.85 3.42 5.98
N TRP A 66 17.13 3.29 5.66
CA TRP A 66 18.21 4.13 6.18
C TRP A 66 18.89 4.89 5.04
N LYS A 67 19.56 6.00 5.35
CA LYS A 67 20.50 6.62 4.40
C LYS A 67 21.61 5.62 4.06
N ALA A 68 22.11 5.67 2.82
CA ALA A 68 23.12 4.72 2.35
C ALA A 68 24.45 4.78 3.13
N ASP A 69 24.75 5.90 3.79
CA ASP A 69 25.93 6.15 4.61
C ASP A 69 25.73 5.89 6.11
N HIS A 70 24.53 5.44 6.52
CA HIS A 70 24.21 5.14 7.92
C HIS A 70 25.18 4.11 8.52
N LYS A 71 25.60 4.34 9.77
CA LYS A 71 26.55 3.50 10.50
C LYS A 71 25.81 2.49 11.36
N PHE A 72 25.75 1.25 10.87
CA PHE A 72 25.15 0.15 11.62
C PHE A 72 26.12 -0.40 12.68
N PRO A 73 25.61 -0.94 13.79
CA PRO A 73 26.43 -1.52 14.86
C PRO A 73 27.02 -2.89 14.51
N CYS A 74 26.75 -3.43 13.31
CA CYS A 74 27.21 -4.73 12.85
C CYS A 74 27.38 -4.75 11.32
N GLU A 75 28.00 -5.81 10.80
CA GLU A 75 28.01 -6.07 9.36
C GLU A 75 26.59 -6.25 8.81
N ILE A 76 26.27 -5.56 7.71
CA ILE A 76 24.95 -5.62 7.09
C ILE A 76 24.96 -6.32 5.74
N THR A 77 23.78 -6.78 5.35
CA THR A 77 23.41 -7.17 3.99
C THR A 77 22.39 -6.17 3.46
N ILE A 78 22.74 -5.47 2.39
CA ILE A 78 21.83 -4.56 1.69
C ILE A 78 20.83 -5.40 0.88
N LYS A 79 19.53 -5.24 1.17
CA LYS A 79 18.43 -5.95 0.49
C LYS A 79 17.90 -5.17 -0.70
N ARG A 80 17.90 -3.83 -0.60
CA ARG A 80 17.45 -2.94 -1.67
C ARG A 80 18.17 -1.61 -1.59
N ARG A 81 18.44 -1.00 -2.74
CA ARG A 81 18.89 0.38 -2.88
C ARG A 81 17.80 1.18 -3.59
N SER A 82 17.61 2.44 -3.18
CA SER A 82 16.66 3.37 -3.80
C SER A 82 17.12 4.80 -3.56
N TYR A 83 16.30 5.77 -3.97
CA TYR A 83 16.43 7.17 -3.61
C TYR A 83 15.16 7.65 -2.92
N MET A 84 15.32 8.57 -1.97
CA MET A 84 14.25 9.33 -1.32
C MET A 84 14.69 10.79 -1.36
N ASP A 85 13.91 11.67 -2.01
CA ASP A 85 14.26 13.08 -2.22
C ASP A 85 15.67 13.30 -2.78
N LYS A 86 16.05 12.49 -3.78
CA LYS A 86 17.40 12.45 -4.40
C LYS A 86 18.53 12.02 -3.46
N VAL A 87 18.23 11.64 -2.21
CA VAL A 87 19.19 11.08 -1.27
C VAL A 87 19.24 9.56 -1.43
N PRO A 88 20.43 8.94 -1.57
CA PRO A 88 20.54 7.49 -1.66
C PRO A 88 20.16 6.83 -0.33
N VAL A 89 19.27 5.85 -0.40
CA VAL A 89 18.75 5.11 0.75
C VAL A 89 18.81 3.60 0.52
N ILE A 90 18.83 2.84 1.61
CA ILE A 90 18.93 1.38 1.62
C ILE A 90 17.94 0.74 2.57
N VAL A 91 17.48 -0.45 2.19
CA VAL A 91 16.90 -1.42 3.13
C VAL A 91 18.01 -2.41 3.46
N ALA A 92 18.31 -2.57 4.74
CA ALA A 92 19.39 -3.43 5.22
C ALA A 92 18.92 -4.38 6.32
N ARG A 93 19.64 -5.49 6.47
CA ARG A 93 19.53 -6.44 7.59
C ARG A 93 20.92 -6.75 8.10
N GLY A 94 21.06 -7.10 9.37
CA GLY A 94 22.31 -7.65 9.88
C GLY A 94 22.67 -8.94 9.14
N LYS A 95 23.95 -9.17 8.89
CA LYS A 95 24.44 -10.33 8.15
C LYS A 95 24.14 -11.62 8.92
N GLY A 96 23.30 -12.48 8.35
CA GLY A 96 22.70 -13.61 9.06
C GLY A 96 23.66 -14.72 9.51
N ASN A 97 24.89 -14.74 8.98
CA ASN A 97 25.93 -15.69 9.37
C ASN A 97 26.83 -15.17 10.51
N THR A 98 26.55 -13.99 11.08
CA THR A 98 27.29 -13.42 12.22
C THR A 98 26.41 -13.41 13.48
N SER A 99 27.00 -13.49 14.67
CA SER A 99 26.29 -13.34 15.95
C SER A 99 25.59 -11.99 16.01
N ASP A 100 26.32 -10.92 15.74
CA ASP A 100 25.90 -9.54 15.94
C ASP A 100 24.82 -9.17 14.93
N GLY A 101 24.95 -9.63 13.68
CA GLY A 101 23.93 -9.46 12.67
C GLY A 101 22.61 -10.16 13.02
N ARG A 102 22.65 -11.35 13.64
CA ARG A 102 21.45 -12.05 14.12
C ARG A 102 20.82 -11.33 15.32
N GLU A 103 21.62 -10.84 16.26
CA GLU A 103 21.12 -10.07 17.40
C GLU A 103 20.44 -8.76 16.94
N PHE A 104 21.08 -8.03 16.03
CA PHE A 104 20.51 -6.82 15.42
C PHE A 104 19.17 -7.11 14.73
N ASN A 105 19.11 -8.17 13.91
CA ASN A 105 17.87 -8.59 13.26
C ASN A 105 16.76 -8.93 14.27
N LYS A 106 17.09 -9.63 15.36
CA LYS A 106 16.13 -9.95 16.42
C LYS A 106 15.56 -8.69 17.07
N LYS A 107 16.40 -7.68 17.35
CA LYS A 107 15.95 -6.38 17.89
C LYS A 107 15.02 -5.67 16.90
N LEU A 108 15.40 -5.60 15.63
CA LEU A 108 14.54 -5.03 14.57
C LEU A 108 13.19 -5.75 14.45
N ASP A 109 13.20 -7.09 14.46
CA ASP A 109 11.97 -7.88 14.32
C ASP A 109 11.01 -7.68 15.50
N VAL A 110 11.55 -7.52 16.72
CA VAL A 110 10.75 -7.18 17.91
C VAL A 110 10.09 -5.81 17.75
N ILE A 111 10.82 -4.80 17.27
CA ILE A 111 10.29 -3.45 17.03
C ILE A 111 9.18 -3.50 15.97
N ILE A 112 9.45 -4.12 14.81
CA ILE A 112 8.48 -4.26 13.71
C ILE A 112 7.22 -4.98 14.21
N LYS A 113 7.36 -6.10 14.92
CA LYS A 113 6.23 -6.86 15.47
C LYS A 113 5.41 -6.02 16.45
N SER A 114 6.08 -5.32 17.37
CA SER A 114 5.43 -4.45 18.36
C SER A 114 4.58 -3.37 17.69
N VAL A 115 5.16 -2.68 16.71
CA VAL A 115 4.47 -1.60 15.98
C VAL A 115 3.32 -2.14 15.14
N ASN A 116 3.53 -3.24 14.42
CA ASN A 116 2.48 -3.87 13.62
C ASN A 116 1.28 -4.36 14.45
N ASN A 117 1.51 -4.78 15.71
CA ASN A 117 0.42 -5.10 16.62
C ASN A 117 -0.38 -3.84 16.99
N LYS A 118 0.31 -2.72 17.26
CA LYS A 118 -0.33 -1.43 17.57
C LYS A 118 -1.04 -0.81 16.36
N LEU A 119 -0.57 -1.08 15.15
CA LEU A 119 -1.17 -0.60 13.90
C LEU A 119 -2.50 -1.28 13.53
N GLY A 120 -2.86 -2.40 14.16
CA GLY A 120 -4.07 -3.17 13.83
C GLY A 120 -5.36 -2.35 13.73
N PRO A 121 -5.66 -1.45 14.69
CA PRO A 121 -6.84 -0.57 14.63
C PRO A 121 -6.71 0.61 13.66
N PHE A 122 -5.51 0.85 13.09
CA PHE A 122 -5.21 2.03 12.28
C PHE A 122 -4.80 1.63 10.86
N PRO A 123 -5.77 1.24 10.01
CA PRO A 123 -5.48 0.85 8.64
C PRO A 123 -4.86 1.99 7.84
N CYS A 124 -4.15 1.64 6.77
CA CYS A 124 -3.78 2.61 5.75
C CYS A 124 -5.04 3.10 5.00
N TRP A 125 -4.91 4.22 4.30
CA TRP A 125 -6.01 4.86 3.57
C TRP A 125 -6.76 3.90 2.64
N SER A 126 -6.02 3.17 1.80
CA SER A 126 -6.59 2.25 0.83
C SER A 126 -7.38 1.12 1.49
N SER A 127 -6.85 0.51 2.56
CA SER A 127 -7.60 -0.50 3.33
C SER A 127 -8.84 0.07 3.97
N TYR A 128 -8.74 1.27 4.56
CA TYR A 128 -9.86 1.93 5.23
C TYR A 128 -11.08 2.09 4.32
N ILE A 129 -10.90 2.69 3.14
CA ILE A 129 -12.01 2.94 2.20
C ILE A 129 -12.51 1.66 1.54
N ILE A 130 -11.63 0.72 1.20
CA ILE A 130 -12.03 -0.55 0.54
C ILE A 130 -12.85 -1.39 1.52
N ASN A 131 -12.45 -1.44 2.80
CA ASN A 131 -13.16 -2.19 3.82
C ASN A 131 -14.48 -1.51 4.19
N HIS A 132 -14.54 -0.17 4.23
CA HIS A 132 -15.77 0.58 4.49
C HIS A 132 -16.88 0.18 3.50
N PHE A 133 -16.56 0.07 2.21
CA PHE A 133 -17.53 -0.34 1.18
C PHE A 133 -17.65 -1.85 0.98
N GLY A 134 -16.80 -2.66 1.62
CA GLY A 134 -16.81 -4.12 1.47
C GLY A 134 -16.43 -4.60 0.07
N ILE A 135 -15.60 -3.85 -0.67
CA ILE A 135 -15.29 -4.08 -2.09
C ILE A 135 -13.89 -4.70 -2.34
N MET A 136 -13.30 -5.31 -1.31
CA MET A 136 -12.02 -5.99 -1.47
C MET A 136 -12.18 -7.19 -2.41
N HIS A 137 -11.45 -7.18 -3.51
CA HIS A 137 -11.42 -8.29 -4.45
C HIS A 137 -9.99 -8.55 -4.92
N SER A 138 -9.73 -9.81 -5.27
CA SER A 138 -8.47 -10.24 -5.87
C SER A 138 -8.77 -11.27 -6.95
N ALA A 139 -8.07 -11.17 -8.07
CA ALA A 139 -8.27 -12.01 -9.24
C ALA A 139 -6.96 -12.18 -10.01
N HIS A 140 -6.91 -13.15 -10.92
CA HIS A 140 -5.83 -13.22 -11.90
C HIS A 140 -6.05 -12.19 -13.00
N GLY A 141 -4.97 -11.51 -13.36
CA GLY A 141 -4.87 -10.76 -14.60
C GLY A 141 -4.36 -11.64 -15.74
N GLY A 142 -4.16 -11.00 -16.88
CA GLY A 142 -3.51 -11.61 -18.03
C GLY A 142 -1.99 -11.77 -17.85
N PRO A 143 -1.35 -12.49 -18.78
CA PRO A 143 0.10 -12.58 -18.84
C PRO A 143 0.73 -11.19 -18.97
N VAL A 144 1.83 -10.97 -18.25
CA VAL A 144 2.57 -9.71 -18.32
C VAL A 144 3.37 -9.69 -19.63
N ALA A 145 3.43 -8.54 -20.32
CA ALA A 145 4.04 -8.41 -21.66
C ALA A 145 5.45 -9.03 -21.80
N ASN A 146 6.24 -9.03 -20.73
CA ASN A 146 7.61 -9.58 -20.71
C ASN A 146 7.74 -10.91 -19.94
N ARG A 147 6.62 -11.50 -19.50
CA ARG A 147 6.57 -12.77 -18.75
C ARG A 147 5.29 -13.53 -19.15
N PRO A 148 5.28 -14.21 -20.31
CA PRO A 148 4.07 -14.86 -20.84
C PRO A 148 3.54 -16.00 -19.95
N PHE A 149 4.39 -16.56 -19.09
CA PHE A 149 4.03 -17.61 -18.13
C PHE A 149 3.69 -17.06 -16.73
N ALA A 150 3.78 -15.74 -16.51
CA ALA A 150 3.43 -15.11 -15.24
C ALA A 150 2.13 -14.33 -15.39
N THR A 151 1.11 -14.73 -14.64
CA THR A 151 -0.11 -13.95 -14.47
C THR A 151 0.09 -12.93 -13.37
N ALA A 152 -0.30 -11.68 -13.62
CA ALA A 152 -0.34 -10.67 -12.56
C ALA A 152 -1.49 -11.03 -11.61
N ILE A 153 -1.28 -10.91 -10.31
CA ILE A 153 -2.40 -10.94 -9.35
C ILE A 153 -2.90 -9.52 -9.20
N LEU A 154 -4.18 -9.35 -9.50
CA LEU A 154 -4.91 -8.10 -9.43
C LEU A 154 -5.59 -8.02 -8.07
N THR A 155 -5.69 -6.80 -7.56
CA THR A 155 -6.44 -6.51 -6.35
C THR A 155 -7.13 -5.16 -6.48
N THR A 156 -8.19 -4.93 -5.71
CA THR A 156 -8.93 -3.65 -5.70
C THR A 156 -7.98 -2.49 -5.38
N TYR A 157 -8.02 -1.43 -6.18
CA TYR A 157 -7.37 -0.16 -5.88
C TYR A 157 -8.42 0.91 -5.60
N GLY A 158 -8.11 1.82 -4.70
CA GLY A 158 -8.98 2.93 -4.33
C GLY A 158 -8.15 4.11 -3.84
N GLY A 159 -8.63 5.33 -4.10
CA GLY A 159 -7.94 6.53 -3.67
C GLY A 159 -8.78 7.79 -3.80
N THR A 160 -8.24 8.88 -3.26
CA THR A 160 -8.79 10.23 -3.44
C THR A 160 -8.58 10.71 -4.87
N ILE A 161 -9.43 11.63 -5.30
CA ILE A 161 -9.28 12.35 -6.57
C ILE A 161 -8.66 13.72 -6.28
N SER A 162 -7.58 14.08 -6.97
CA SER A 162 -6.91 15.36 -6.75
C SER A 162 -7.89 16.52 -6.91
N GLY A 163 -7.94 17.42 -5.92
CA GLY A 163 -8.84 18.58 -5.92
C GLY A 163 -10.30 18.29 -5.53
N ARG A 164 -10.65 17.03 -5.21
CA ARG A 164 -11.99 16.67 -4.70
C ARG A 164 -11.92 16.10 -3.28
N GLN A 165 -12.75 16.66 -2.40
CA GLN A 165 -12.87 16.21 -1.00
C GLN A 165 -14.11 15.36 -0.76
N ASP A 166 -14.92 15.14 -1.80
CA ASP A 166 -16.23 14.52 -1.74
C ASP A 166 -16.33 13.29 -2.64
N ALA A 167 -15.21 12.82 -3.21
CA ALA A 167 -15.22 11.74 -4.19
C ALA A 167 -14.00 10.83 -4.10
N LEU A 168 -14.25 9.55 -4.40
CA LEU A 168 -13.26 8.49 -4.45
C LEU A 168 -13.36 7.73 -5.77
N ALA A 169 -12.22 7.30 -6.29
CA ALA A 169 -12.14 6.47 -7.48
C ALA A 169 -11.67 5.05 -7.11
N PHE A 170 -12.29 4.04 -7.70
CA PHE A 170 -11.96 2.64 -7.48
C PHE A 170 -11.74 1.88 -8.79
N ALA A 171 -10.77 0.97 -8.78
CA ALA A 171 -10.59 -0.05 -9.80
C ALA A 171 -10.74 -1.42 -9.15
N ILE A 172 -11.81 -2.14 -9.48
CA ILE A 172 -12.15 -3.43 -8.89
C ILE A 172 -11.93 -4.52 -9.96
N PRO A 173 -11.16 -5.59 -9.68
CA PRO A 173 -11.00 -6.66 -10.66
C PRO A 173 -12.36 -7.20 -11.12
N ASN A 174 -12.55 -7.38 -12.42
CA ASN A 174 -13.84 -7.77 -13.01
C ASN A 174 -14.01 -9.28 -13.25
N ARG A 175 -13.05 -10.07 -12.77
CA ARG A 175 -13.04 -11.53 -12.89
C ARG A 175 -13.34 -12.18 -11.55
N ASN A 176 -14.08 -13.27 -11.59
CA ASN A 176 -14.25 -14.13 -10.43
C ASN A 176 -13.47 -15.43 -10.64
N ASP A 177 -12.23 -15.46 -10.16
CA ASP A 177 -11.37 -16.63 -10.27
C ASP A 177 -11.42 -17.54 -9.02
N GLY A 178 -12.44 -17.36 -8.15
CA GLY A 178 -12.70 -18.24 -7.00
C GLY A 178 -11.82 -18.00 -5.76
N TYR A 179 -10.91 -17.01 -5.78
CA TYR A 179 -10.07 -16.68 -4.61
C TYR A 179 -10.83 -16.01 -3.48
N ASN A 180 -11.85 -15.22 -3.81
CA ASN A 180 -12.66 -14.45 -2.88
C ASN A 180 -14.15 -14.61 -3.22
N LYS A 181 -15.01 -14.27 -2.27
CA LYS A 181 -16.46 -14.17 -2.52
C LYS A 181 -16.71 -13.12 -3.62
N PRO A 182 -17.74 -13.31 -4.47
CA PRO A 182 -18.16 -12.27 -5.39
C PRO A 182 -18.38 -10.95 -4.66
N VAL A 183 -17.80 -9.87 -5.19
CA VAL A 183 -18.01 -8.54 -4.63
C VAL A 183 -19.34 -7.99 -5.11
N ILE A 184 -20.15 -7.52 -4.16
CA ILE A 184 -21.39 -6.81 -4.44
C ILE A 184 -21.04 -5.33 -4.51
N ILE A 185 -21.20 -4.74 -5.68
CA ILE A 185 -20.93 -3.31 -5.88
C ILE A 185 -22.05 -2.50 -5.21
N PRO A 186 -21.74 -1.58 -4.28
CA PRO A 186 -22.74 -0.75 -3.63
C PRO A 186 -23.55 0.12 -4.63
N PRO A 187 -24.85 0.38 -4.39
CA PRO A 187 -25.69 1.11 -5.35
C PRO A 187 -25.24 2.55 -5.65
N ASN A 188 -24.52 3.18 -4.73
CA ASN A 188 -23.98 4.53 -4.88
C ASN A 188 -22.72 4.59 -5.78
N PHE A 189 -22.19 3.45 -6.23
CA PHE A 189 -21.05 3.41 -7.14
C PHE A 189 -21.51 3.63 -8.58
N LYS A 190 -20.99 4.67 -9.22
CA LYS A 190 -21.21 4.94 -10.64
C LYS A 190 -20.07 4.35 -11.45
N LYS A 191 -20.40 3.42 -12.36
CA LYS A 191 -19.43 2.81 -13.27
C LYS A 191 -18.90 3.85 -14.27
N LEU A 192 -17.60 3.80 -14.52
CA LEU A 192 -16.88 4.66 -15.47
C LEU A 192 -16.25 3.81 -16.58
N THR A 193 -15.96 4.44 -17.72
CA THR A 193 -14.99 3.90 -18.67
C THR A 193 -13.58 4.08 -18.13
N TYR A 194 -12.62 3.32 -18.66
CA TYR A 194 -11.22 3.54 -18.31
C TYR A 194 -10.73 4.95 -18.64
N GLY A 195 -11.15 5.52 -19.78
CA GLY A 195 -10.77 6.89 -20.16
C GLY A 195 -11.23 7.91 -19.12
N GLN A 196 -12.50 7.84 -18.72
CA GLN A 196 -13.04 8.70 -17.65
C GLN A 196 -12.28 8.53 -16.34
N PHE A 197 -11.95 7.29 -15.95
CA PHE A 197 -11.17 7.02 -14.76
C PHE A 197 -9.74 7.57 -14.85
N TYR A 198 -9.10 7.45 -16.01
CA TYR A 198 -7.75 7.96 -16.24
C TYR A 198 -7.71 9.48 -16.12
N ASP A 199 -8.65 10.17 -16.77
CA ASP A 199 -8.72 11.63 -16.78
C ASP A 199 -8.89 12.21 -15.37
N ILE A 200 -9.75 11.61 -14.53
CA ILE A 200 -9.97 12.09 -13.15
C ILE A 200 -8.81 11.75 -12.20
N THR A 201 -8.09 10.65 -12.43
CA THR A 201 -6.99 10.23 -11.55
C THR A 201 -5.65 10.84 -11.94
N HIS A 202 -5.53 11.38 -13.16
CA HIS A 202 -4.32 11.98 -13.71
C HIS A 202 -4.59 13.38 -14.33
N PRO A 203 -5.15 14.33 -13.58
CA PRO A 203 -5.63 15.60 -14.14
C PRO A 203 -4.53 16.54 -14.68
N HIS A 204 -3.26 16.24 -14.42
CA HIS A 204 -2.11 17.06 -14.84
C HIS A 204 -1.39 16.52 -16.09
N LEU A 205 -1.91 15.47 -16.71
CA LEU A 205 -1.36 14.87 -17.93
C LEU A 205 -2.21 15.16 -19.18
N VAL A 206 -3.23 16.03 -19.05
CA VAL A 206 -4.08 16.53 -20.13
C VAL A 206 -3.67 17.95 -20.50
#